data_AF-A0A2G6PQZ4-F1
#
_entry.id   AF-A0A2G6PQZ4-F1
#
_cell.length_a   1.000
_cell.length_b   1.000
_cell.length_c   1.000
_cell.angle_alpha   90.00
_cell.angle_beta   90.00
_cell.angle_gamma   90.00
#
_symmetry.space_group_name_H-M   'P 1'
#
loop_
_entity.id
_entity.type
_entity.pdbx_description
1 polymer ?
#
loop_
_entity_poly.entity_id
_entity_poly.type
_entity_poly.pdbx_seq_one_letter_code
_entity_poly.pdbx_strand_id
1 'polypeptide(L)'
;MSSFIHAQKEIQFDCTSHQLTEGYEISTLRFYVSNIQVKSTDGRWYSDQVDAHLIDKEVPSSWTISLVDCPKNMDIDSVVFVLGTDSLTNVSGILDGDLDPIKGMYWSWNSGYINVKVEGKEQVTNTAFEYHLGGYLPPFSTAREIRLKTSTANSLRISVDVSRFLKNAKVEERLEVMIPGPDASKLSSHLSTCFSIN
;
A
#
# COMPACT_ATOMS: atom_id res chain seq x y z
N MET A 1 28.66 -25.29 3.43
CA MET A 1 28.86 -24.06 2.62
C MET A 1 28.22 -22.93 3.37
N SER A 2 29.01 -21.97 3.85
CA SER A 2 28.55 -20.88 4.71
C SER A 2 27.64 -19.96 3.90
N SER A 3 26.33 -20.02 4.12
CA SER A 3 25.42 -19.00 3.58
C SER A 3 25.66 -17.73 4.38
N PHE A 4 26.54 -16.86 3.87
CA PHE A 4 26.56 -15.48 4.29
C PHE A 4 25.18 -14.91 4.01
N ILE A 5 24.36 -14.79 5.04
CA ILE A 5 23.14 -13.99 5.01
C ILE A 5 23.65 -12.56 4.82
N HIS A 6 23.73 -12.12 3.57
CA HIS A 6 23.99 -10.73 3.29
C HIS A 6 22.81 -9.96 3.86
N ALA A 7 23.08 -8.97 4.71
CA ALA A 7 22.02 -8.14 5.25
C ALA A 7 21.29 -7.48 4.07
N GLN A 8 19.96 -7.56 4.09
CA GLN A 8 19.08 -7.13 3.01
C GLN A 8 18.66 -5.68 3.22
N LYS A 9 18.34 -4.98 2.12
CA LYS A 9 17.76 -3.64 2.19
C LYS A 9 16.32 -3.74 2.68
N GLU A 10 16.00 -2.98 3.71
CA GLU A 10 14.63 -2.88 4.22
C GLU A 10 13.95 -1.62 3.68
N ILE A 11 12.69 -1.79 3.28
CA ILE A 11 11.73 -0.71 3.07
C ILE A 11 10.82 -0.69 4.29
N GLN A 12 10.84 0.40 5.02
CA GLN A 12 9.97 0.61 6.18
C GLN A 12 8.83 1.50 5.75
N PHE A 13 7.61 0.99 5.79
CA PHE A 13 6.42 1.82 5.72
C PHE A 13 6.13 2.38 7.10
N ASP A 14 5.55 3.57 7.13
CA ASP A 14 4.91 4.09 8.32
C ASP A 14 3.64 4.87 7.94
N CYS A 15 2.72 4.94 8.89
CA CYS A 15 1.70 5.98 8.88
C CYS A 15 2.13 6.94 9.96
N THR A 16 2.26 8.23 9.64
CA THR A 16 2.72 9.18 10.66
C THR A 16 1.73 9.15 11.83
N SER A 17 2.22 8.81 13.02
CA SER A 17 1.39 8.54 14.19
C SER A 17 0.57 9.74 14.65
N HIS A 18 1.01 10.96 14.32
CA HIS A 18 0.23 12.18 14.53
C HIS A 18 -1.04 12.23 13.67
N GLN A 19 -1.08 11.59 12.50
CA GLN A 19 -2.19 11.65 11.56
C GLN A 19 -3.32 10.66 11.88
N LEU A 20 -3.03 9.52 12.53
CA LEU A 20 -4.08 8.64 13.06
C LEU A 20 -4.91 9.29 14.20
N THR A 21 -4.55 10.51 14.62
CA THR A 21 -5.20 11.27 15.71
C THR A 21 -5.79 12.61 15.29
N GLU A 22 -5.70 13.02 14.02
CA GLU A 22 -6.27 14.29 13.53
C GLU A 22 -7.80 14.19 13.29
N GLY A 23 -8.56 13.95 14.35
CA GLY A 23 -10.02 13.95 14.31
C GLY A 23 -10.65 12.73 13.66
N TYR A 24 -9.87 11.69 13.34
CA TYR A 24 -10.36 10.39 12.86
C TYR A 24 -9.89 9.28 13.80
N GLU A 25 -10.71 8.25 13.95
CA GLU A 25 -10.35 6.97 14.59
C GLU A 25 -10.31 5.92 13.49
N ILE A 26 -9.13 5.32 13.25
CA ILE A 26 -8.93 4.31 12.21
C ILE A 26 -8.95 2.93 12.84
N SER A 27 -10.04 2.19 12.60
CA SER A 27 -10.18 0.81 13.05
C SER A 27 -9.38 -0.13 12.14
N THR A 28 -9.50 0.03 10.82
CA THR A 28 -8.82 -0.81 9.83
C THR A 28 -7.98 0.05 8.89
N LEU A 29 -6.73 -0.35 8.68
CA LEU A 29 -5.88 0.14 7.59
C LEU A 29 -5.08 -1.03 7.04
N ARG A 30 -5.44 -1.43 5.81
CA ARG A 30 -4.76 -2.49 5.08
C ARG A 30 -4.57 -2.10 3.62
N PHE A 31 -3.43 -2.39 3.03
CA PHE A 31 -3.22 -2.18 1.59
C PHE A 31 -2.15 -3.11 1.04
N TYR A 32 -2.31 -3.46 -0.23
CA TYR A 32 -1.30 -4.24 -0.94
C TYR A 32 -0.21 -3.34 -1.50
N VAL A 33 1.03 -3.82 -1.45
CA VAL A 33 2.19 -3.26 -2.15
C VAL A 33 2.77 -4.36 -3.02
N SER A 34 2.82 -4.14 -4.34
CA SER A 34 3.36 -5.10 -5.32
C SER A 34 4.36 -4.44 -6.25
N ASN A 35 5.05 -5.23 -7.07
CA ASN A 35 5.95 -4.76 -8.12
C ASN A 35 6.97 -3.73 -7.62
N ILE A 36 7.55 -4.00 -6.46
CA ILE A 36 8.53 -3.10 -5.83
C ILE A 36 9.83 -3.16 -6.63
N GLN A 37 10.32 -1.99 -7.02
CA GLN A 37 11.59 -1.82 -7.70
C GLN A 37 12.35 -0.67 -7.06
N VAL A 38 13.63 -0.87 -6.82
CA VAL A 38 14.51 0.13 -6.21
C VAL A 38 15.69 0.36 -7.13
N LYS A 39 15.95 1.64 -7.42
CA LYS A 39 17.09 2.07 -8.21
C LYS A 39 18.17 2.60 -7.28
N SER A 40 19.37 2.04 -7.35
CA SER A 40 20.52 2.54 -6.63
C SER A 40 21.12 3.78 -7.30
N THR A 41 21.91 4.53 -6.54
CA THR A 41 22.64 5.72 -7.03
C THR A 41 23.67 5.38 -8.12
N ASP A 42 24.18 4.15 -8.16
CA ASP A 42 25.05 3.64 -9.23
C ASP A 42 24.28 3.19 -10.49
N GLY A 43 22.95 3.30 -10.49
CA GLY A 43 22.08 3.03 -11.62
C GLY A 43 21.57 1.59 -11.74
N ARG A 44 21.92 0.69 -10.83
CA ARG A 44 21.36 -0.68 -10.81
C ARG A 44 19.92 -0.68 -10.32
N TRP A 45 19.15 -1.65 -10.80
CA TRP A 45 17.79 -1.91 -10.36
C TRP A 45 17.73 -3.23 -9.59
N TYR A 46 17.01 -3.20 -8.47
CA TYR A 46 16.66 -4.37 -7.67
C TYR A 46 15.15 -4.49 -7.64
N SER A 47 14.62 -5.67 -7.93
CA SER A 47 13.18 -5.91 -7.91
C SER A 47 12.86 -6.93 -6.83
N ASP A 48 11.73 -6.73 -6.17
CA ASP A 48 11.19 -7.73 -5.28
C ASP A 48 10.69 -8.96 -6.06
N GLN A 49 10.76 -10.13 -5.42
CA GLN A 49 10.37 -11.41 -6.01
C GLN A 49 9.02 -11.91 -5.45
N VAL A 50 8.45 -11.19 -4.48
CA VAL A 50 7.13 -11.48 -3.92
C VAL A 50 6.06 -10.75 -4.73
N ASP A 51 4.99 -11.46 -5.11
CA ASP A 51 3.91 -10.92 -5.94
C ASP A 51 3.24 -9.70 -5.30
N ALA A 52 2.92 -9.80 -4.00
CA ALA A 52 2.39 -8.69 -3.22
C ALA A 52 2.65 -8.89 -1.72
N HIS A 53 2.85 -7.78 -1.02
CA HIS A 53 2.88 -7.71 0.44
C HIS A 53 1.61 -7.06 0.95
N LEU A 54 1.03 -7.61 2.02
CA LEU A 54 -0.08 -6.96 2.71
C LEU A 54 0.46 -6.13 3.88
N ILE A 55 0.40 -4.80 3.74
CA ILE A 55 0.64 -3.91 4.88
C ILE A 55 -0.65 -3.85 5.71
N ASP A 56 -0.55 -4.15 7.00
CA ASP A 56 -1.67 -4.21 7.93
C ASP A 56 -1.33 -3.51 9.26
N LYS A 57 -2.13 -2.52 9.64
CA LYS A 57 -2.02 -1.82 10.92
C LYS A 57 -2.04 -2.76 12.13
N GLU A 58 -2.73 -3.88 12.05
CA GLU A 58 -2.81 -4.86 13.15
C GLU A 58 -1.61 -5.83 13.20
N VAL A 59 -0.77 -5.84 12.15
CA VAL A 59 0.40 -6.71 12.04
C VAL A 59 1.66 -5.86 11.91
N PRO A 60 2.30 -5.42 13.01
CA PRO A 60 3.42 -4.48 12.96
C PRO A 60 4.60 -4.94 12.07
N SER A 61 4.85 -6.24 11.98
CA SER A 61 5.93 -6.78 11.13
C SER A 61 5.66 -6.61 9.64
N SER A 62 4.41 -6.43 9.22
CA SER A 62 4.06 -6.21 7.81
C SER A 62 4.55 -4.86 7.28
N TRP A 63 4.81 -3.89 8.16
CA TRP A 63 5.29 -2.55 7.78
C TRP A 63 6.76 -2.53 7.36
N THR A 64 7.46 -3.66 7.38
CA THR A 64 8.83 -3.77 6.91
C THR A 64 8.94 -4.83 5.82
N ILE A 65 9.40 -4.43 4.64
CA ILE A 65 9.64 -5.32 3.50
C ILE A 65 11.15 -5.47 3.30
N SER A 66 11.62 -6.72 3.22
CA SER A 66 13.04 -7.02 2.97
C SER A 66 13.27 -7.37 1.50
N LEU A 67 14.06 -6.56 0.81
CA LEU A 67 14.50 -6.83 -0.55
C LEU A 67 15.71 -7.75 -0.56
N VAL A 68 15.46 -9.03 -0.83
CA VAL A 68 16.44 -10.12 -0.74
C VAL A 68 17.70 -9.84 -1.58
N ASP A 69 17.52 -9.34 -2.79
CA ASP A 69 18.61 -9.14 -3.76
C ASP A 69 19.29 -7.77 -3.63
N CYS A 70 18.77 -6.87 -2.80
CA CYS A 70 19.32 -5.53 -2.61
C CYS A 70 20.23 -5.49 -1.38
N PRO A 71 21.53 -5.13 -1.52
CA PRO A 71 22.43 -5.03 -0.37
C PRO A 71 21.98 -3.96 0.62
N LYS A 72 22.01 -4.26 1.93
CA LYS A 72 21.59 -3.33 2.99
C LYS A 72 22.21 -1.93 2.90
N ASN A 73 23.49 -1.85 2.58
CA ASN A 73 24.25 -0.60 2.53
C ASN A 73 24.20 0.08 1.15
N MET A 74 23.29 -0.36 0.27
CA MET A 74 23.12 0.24 -1.05
C MET A 74 22.41 1.58 -0.93
N ASP A 75 23.03 2.65 -1.43
CA ASP A 75 22.39 3.96 -1.55
C ASP A 75 21.33 3.93 -2.66
N ILE A 76 20.14 4.42 -2.32
CA ILE A 76 18.97 4.41 -3.20
C ILE A 76 18.74 5.82 -3.76
N ASP A 77 18.45 5.88 -5.06
CA ASP A 77 18.04 7.07 -5.83
C ASP A 77 16.51 7.19 -5.89
N SER A 78 15.82 6.06 -6.12
CA SER A 78 14.37 6.04 -6.19
C SER A 78 13.77 4.67 -5.87
N VAL A 79 12.51 4.68 -5.44
CA VAL A 79 11.66 3.49 -5.32
C VAL A 79 10.43 3.65 -6.21
N VAL A 80 10.02 2.55 -6.81
CA VAL A 80 8.79 2.39 -7.59
C VAL A 80 8.05 1.21 -7.00
N PHE A 81 6.73 1.33 -6.84
CA PHE A 81 5.89 0.21 -6.43
C PHE A 81 4.45 0.46 -6.89
N VAL A 82 3.64 -0.59 -6.86
CA VAL A 82 2.20 -0.50 -7.11
C VAL A 82 1.46 -0.58 -5.76
N LEU A 83 0.62 0.41 -5.48
CA LEU A 83 -0.41 0.35 -4.47
C LEU A 83 -1.57 -0.50 -5.02
N GLY A 84 -1.68 -1.71 -4.51
CA GLY A 84 -2.58 -2.74 -5.01
C GLY A 84 -1.85 -3.97 -5.55
N THR A 85 -2.63 -4.89 -6.09
CA THR A 85 -2.20 -6.08 -6.81
C THR A 85 -2.25 -5.81 -8.32
N ASP A 86 -1.39 -6.47 -9.09
CA ASP A 86 -1.48 -6.38 -10.54
C ASP A 86 -2.68 -7.16 -11.10
N SER A 87 -3.02 -6.91 -12.37
CA SER A 87 -4.16 -7.56 -13.00
C SER A 87 -3.98 -9.07 -13.16
N LEU A 88 -2.74 -9.55 -13.31
CA LEU A 88 -2.44 -10.98 -13.48
C LEU A 88 -2.69 -11.75 -12.18
N THR A 89 -2.31 -11.17 -11.05
CA THR A 89 -2.60 -11.65 -9.69
C THR A 89 -4.10 -11.78 -9.48
N ASN A 90 -4.89 -10.77 -9.88
CA ASN A 90 -6.35 -10.82 -9.74
C ASN A 90 -7.01 -11.94 -10.55
N VAL A 91 -6.54 -12.19 -11.79
CA VAL A 91 -7.11 -13.26 -12.63
C VAL A 91 -6.60 -14.66 -12.28
N SER A 92 -5.55 -14.75 -11.45
CA SER A 92 -5.00 -16.03 -10.98
C SER A 92 -5.87 -16.68 -9.89
N GLY A 93 -6.89 -15.97 -9.41
CA GLY A 93 -7.85 -16.47 -8.43
C GLY A 93 -7.36 -16.31 -6.99
N ILE A 94 -7.77 -17.25 -6.13
CA ILE A 94 -7.41 -17.25 -4.72
C ILE A 94 -5.97 -17.75 -4.57
N LEU A 95 -5.13 -16.93 -3.95
CA LEU A 95 -3.75 -17.25 -3.62
C LEU A 95 -3.55 -17.30 -2.10
N ASP A 96 -2.46 -17.91 -1.66
CA ASP A 96 -2.12 -18.04 -0.24
C ASP A 96 -1.29 -16.86 0.28
N GLY A 97 -0.81 -16.93 1.52
CA GLY A 97 0.12 -15.95 2.07
C GLY A 97 -0.53 -14.59 2.30
N ASP A 98 0.05 -13.51 1.82
CA ASP A 98 -0.53 -12.15 1.92
C ASP A 98 -1.79 -11.96 1.09
N LEU A 99 -1.99 -12.81 0.10
CA LEU A 99 -3.14 -12.81 -0.79
C LEU A 99 -4.25 -13.78 -0.33
N ASP A 100 -4.11 -14.40 0.85
CA ASP A 100 -5.12 -15.30 1.43
C ASP A 100 -6.43 -14.53 1.74
N PRO A 101 -7.59 -14.94 1.17
CA PRO A 101 -8.89 -14.32 1.43
C PRO A 101 -9.29 -14.27 2.90
N ILE A 102 -8.77 -15.13 3.77
CA ILE A 102 -9.01 -15.10 5.23
C ILE A 102 -8.56 -13.77 5.84
N LYS A 103 -7.59 -13.08 5.22
CA LYS A 103 -7.15 -11.73 5.61
C LYS A 103 -8.18 -10.63 5.30
N GLY A 104 -9.31 -10.99 4.69
CA GLY A 104 -10.45 -10.11 4.45
C GLY A 104 -10.21 -9.08 3.35
N MET A 105 -9.24 -9.33 2.46
CA MET A 105 -8.84 -8.43 1.38
C MET A 105 -9.26 -8.94 -0.01
N TYR A 106 -10.24 -9.83 -0.07
CA TYR A 106 -10.79 -10.40 -1.30
C TYR A 106 -12.32 -10.39 -1.28
N TRP A 107 -12.95 -9.92 -2.35
CA TRP A 107 -14.41 -9.99 -2.52
C TRP A 107 -14.80 -11.27 -3.25
N SER A 108 -15.61 -12.11 -2.60
CA SER A 108 -16.16 -13.32 -3.22
C SER A 108 -17.23 -13.02 -4.29
N TRP A 109 -18.01 -11.94 -4.12
CA TRP A 109 -19.15 -11.61 -4.99
C TRP A 109 -18.74 -10.90 -6.30
N ASN A 110 -17.59 -10.22 -6.33
CA ASN A 110 -17.02 -9.60 -7.53
C ASN A 110 -15.68 -10.22 -7.95
N SER A 111 -15.23 -11.28 -7.27
CA SER A 111 -13.99 -12.04 -7.53
C SER A 111 -12.79 -11.14 -7.81
N GLY A 112 -12.31 -10.45 -6.78
CA GLY A 112 -11.13 -9.60 -6.91
C GLY A 112 -10.61 -9.08 -5.57
N TYR A 113 -9.35 -8.69 -5.58
CA TYR A 113 -8.68 -8.14 -4.42
C TYR A 113 -9.15 -6.71 -4.12
N ILE A 114 -9.30 -6.42 -2.83
CA ILE A 114 -9.46 -5.08 -2.29
C ILE A 114 -8.05 -4.51 -2.17
N ASN A 115 -7.66 -3.60 -3.06
CA ASN A 115 -6.28 -3.09 -3.06
C ASN A 115 -5.97 -2.25 -1.82
N VAL A 116 -6.97 -1.56 -1.29
CA VAL A 116 -6.88 -0.73 -0.09
C VAL A 116 -8.17 -0.86 0.72
N LYS A 117 -8.04 -1.07 2.03
CA LYS A 117 -9.14 -1.07 2.99
C LYS A 117 -8.87 -0.08 4.11
N VAL A 118 -9.74 0.92 4.25
CA VAL A 118 -9.70 1.90 5.35
C VAL A 118 -11.09 1.99 5.97
N GLU A 119 -11.17 1.75 7.27
CA GLU A 119 -12.42 1.83 8.02
C GLU A 119 -12.18 2.65 9.29
N GLY A 120 -13.24 3.30 9.75
CA GLY A 120 -13.14 4.11 10.96
C GLY A 120 -14.31 5.04 11.13
N LYS A 121 -14.06 6.10 11.89
CA LYS A 121 -15.04 7.17 12.10
C LYS A 121 -14.38 8.52 12.35
N GLU A 122 -15.07 9.60 11.98
CA GLU A 122 -14.70 10.93 12.41
C GLU A 122 -15.03 11.11 13.90
N GLN A 123 -14.09 11.57 14.71
CA GLN A 123 -14.24 11.69 16.16
C GLN A 123 -15.26 12.76 16.57
N VAL A 124 -15.35 13.87 15.83
CA VAL A 124 -16.22 15.01 16.19
C VAL A 124 -17.69 14.69 15.96
N THR A 125 -18.01 14.12 14.80
CA THR A 125 -19.38 13.80 14.40
C THR A 125 -19.77 12.36 14.74
N ASN A 126 -18.80 11.53 15.10
CA ASN A 126 -18.95 10.08 15.26
C ASN A 126 -19.50 9.39 13.99
N THR A 127 -19.26 9.99 12.82
CA THR A 127 -19.69 9.46 11.52
C THR A 127 -18.73 8.39 11.05
N ALA A 128 -19.25 7.17 10.83
CA ALA A 128 -18.47 6.05 10.32
C ALA A 128 -18.16 6.19 8.82
N PHE A 129 -17.07 5.59 8.38
CA PHE A 129 -16.71 5.47 6.97
C PHE A 129 -16.08 4.11 6.68
N GLU A 130 -16.29 3.63 5.45
CA GLU A 130 -15.73 2.37 4.93
C GLU A 130 -15.28 2.53 3.48
N TYR A 131 -13.97 2.42 3.24
CA TYR A 131 -13.37 2.51 1.91
C TYR A 131 -12.67 1.19 1.58
N HIS A 132 -13.33 0.35 0.80
CA HIS A 132 -12.78 -0.89 0.25
C HIS A 132 -12.55 -0.66 -1.25
N LEU A 133 -11.35 -0.25 -1.60
CA LEU A 133 -11.00 0.23 -2.95
C LEU A 133 -10.47 -0.93 -3.81
N GLY A 134 -11.38 -1.76 -4.31
CA GLY A 134 -11.08 -2.84 -5.25
C GLY A 134 -11.46 -2.53 -6.71
N GLY A 135 -10.95 -3.35 -7.63
CA GLY A 135 -11.20 -3.22 -9.07
C GLY A 135 -9.92 -3.39 -9.88
N TYR A 136 -9.89 -4.39 -10.77
CA TYR A 136 -8.70 -4.67 -11.61
C TYR A 136 -8.94 -4.44 -13.10
N LEU A 137 -10.20 -4.29 -13.53
CA LEU A 137 -10.56 -4.10 -14.93
C LEU A 137 -10.67 -2.61 -15.30
N PRO A 138 -10.21 -2.22 -16.51
CA PRO A 138 -10.56 -0.92 -17.08
C PRO A 138 -12.09 -0.74 -17.21
N PRO A 139 -12.61 0.49 -17.09
CA PRO A 139 -11.88 1.74 -16.87
C PRO A 139 -11.62 2.07 -15.38
N PHE A 140 -12.01 1.19 -14.45
CA PHE A 140 -12.03 1.49 -13.01
C PHE A 140 -11.02 0.68 -12.20
N SER A 141 -9.86 0.38 -12.78
CA SER A 141 -8.76 -0.25 -12.04
C SER A 141 -8.34 0.66 -10.88
N THR A 142 -8.13 0.09 -9.69
CA THR A 142 -7.73 0.80 -8.47
C THR A 142 -6.23 0.66 -8.15
N ALA A 143 -5.50 -0.18 -8.88
CA ALA A 143 -4.04 -0.29 -8.73
C ALA A 143 -3.35 1.01 -9.19
N ARG A 144 -2.41 1.54 -8.40
CA ARG A 144 -1.70 2.80 -8.72
C ARG A 144 -0.20 2.63 -8.60
N GLU A 145 0.52 2.93 -9.66
CA GLU A 145 1.98 3.02 -9.60
C GLU A 145 2.41 4.31 -8.89
N ILE A 146 3.32 4.17 -7.94
CA ILE A 146 3.90 5.26 -7.15
C ILE A 146 5.41 5.28 -7.40
N ARG A 147 5.94 6.47 -7.66
CA ARG A 147 7.38 6.70 -7.90
C ARG A 147 7.88 7.78 -6.96
N LEU A 148 8.78 7.41 -6.06
CA LEU A 148 9.35 8.32 -5.07
C LEU A 148 10.86 8.43 -5.29
N LYS A 149 11.36 9.66 -5.38
CA LYS A 149 12.80 9.95 -5.45
C LYS A 149 13.31 10.31 -4.06
N THR A 150 14.55 9.97 -3.78
CA THR A 150 15.26 10.37 -2.56
C THR A 150 16.62 10.94 -2.93
N SER A 151 17.14 11.88 -2.13
CA SER A 151 18.41 12.56 -2.39
C SER A 151 19.64 11.71 -2.05
N THR A 152 19.48 10.69 -1.19
CA THR A 152 20.36 9.53 -0.93
C THR A 152 19.97 8.98 0.44
N ALA A 153 19.38 7.79 0.51
CA ALA A 153 18.98 7.22 1.80
C ALA A 153 19.47 5.79 1.99
N ASN A 154 20.32 5.60 3.00
CA ASN A 154 20.68 4.29 3.51
C ASN A 154 19.47 3.56 4.14
N SER A 155 18.46 4.29 4.61
CA SER A 155 17.17 3.77 5.06
C SER A 155 16.04 4.25 4.17
N LEU A 156 15.25 3.34 3.59
CA LEU A 156 14.09 3.72 2.78
C LEU A 156 12.84 3.69 3.65
N ARG A 157 12.46 4.85 4.20
CA ARG A 157 11.21 5.04 4.95
C ARG A 157 10.16 5.70 4.08
N ILE A 158 9.03 5.04 3.89
CA ILE A 158 7.91 5.51 3.09
C ILE A 158 6.73 5.78 4.02
N SER A 159 6.34 7.04 4.14
CA SER A 159 5.13 7.41 4.88
C SER A 159 3.91 7.40 3.98
N VAL A 160 2.77 7.00 4.54
CA VAL A 160 1.44 7.23 3.97
C VAL A 160 0.64 8.22 4.83
N ASP A 161 0.18 9.30 4.21
CA ASP A 161 -0.66 10.33 4.83
C ASP A 161 -2.15 9.99 4.72
N VAL A 162 -2.63 9.19 5.67
CA VAL A 162 -4.04 8.74 5.71
C VAL A 162 -4.99 9.91 6.01
N SER A 163 -4.56 10.92 6.78
CA SER A 163 -5.38 12.10 7.09
C SER A 163 -5.68 12.92 5.85
N ARG A 164 -4.70 13.12 4.98
CA ARG A 164 -4.86 13.81 3.70
C ARG A 164 -5.82 13.06 2.78
N PHE A 165 -5.72 11.74 2.76
CA PHE A 165 -6.69 10.90 2.04
C PHE A 165 -8.12 11.09 2.57
N LEU A 166 -8.32 10.97 3.89
CA LEU A 166 -9.65 11.09 4.50
C LEU A 166 -10.25 12.50 4.37
N LYS A 167 -9.44 13.56 4.51
CA LYS A 167 -9.88 14.94 4.25
C LYS A 167 -10.42 15.09 2.83
N ASN A 168 -9.77 14.48 1.84
CA ASN A 168 -10.23 14.52 0.47
C ASN A 168 -11.52 13.69 0.28
N ALA A 169 -11.58 12.46 0.79
CA ALA A 169 -12.77 11.61 0.69
C ALA A 169 -14.02 12.28 1.31
N LYS A 170 -13.84 12.97 2.44
CA LYS A 170 -14.89 13.76 3.10
C LYS A 170 -15.37 14.93 2.23
N VAL A 171 -14.47 15.64 1.55
CA VAL A 171 -14.83 16.73 0.62
C VAL A 171 -15.70 16.22 -0.53
N GLU A 172 -15.58 14.94 -0.89
CA GLU A 172 -16.42 14.29 -1.89
C GLU A 172 -17.74 13.73 -1.34
N GLU A 173 -18.02 13.92 -0.04
CA GLU A 173 -19.19 13.41 0.68
C GLU A 173 -19.38 11.87 0.52
N ARG A 174 -18.28 11.14 0.31
CA ARG A 174 -18.29 9.68 0.22
C ARG A 174 -17.97 9.09 1.58
N LEU A 175 -18.96 8.50 2.25
CA LEU A 175 -18.74 7.77 3.51
C LEU A 175 -18.45 6.29 3.28
N GLU A 176 -18.98 5.72 2.19
CA GLU A 176 -18.87 4.30 1.90
C GLU A 176 -18.53 4.08 0.42
N VAL A 177 -17.49 3.29 0.16
CA VAL A 177 -17.14 2.79 -1.17
C VAL A 177 -16.70 1.34 -1.01
N MET A 178 -17.57 0.40 -1.37
CA MET A 178 -17.31 -1.05 -1.22
C MET A 178 -17.56 -1.84 -2.51
N ILE A 179 -17.37 -1.20 -3.66
CA ILE A 179 -17.58 -1.80 -4.98
C ILE A 179 -16.60 -1.18 -5.98
N PRO A 180 -16.13 -1.92 -7.00
CA PRO A 180 -15.38 -1.29 -8.08
C PRO A 180 -16.24 -0.24 -8.79
N GLY A 181 -15.61 0.84 -9.20
CA GLY A 181 -16.31 1.92 -9.89
C GLY A 181 -15.51 3.21 -9.94
N PRO A 182 -16.13 4.27 -10.48
CA PRO A 182 -15.48 5.57 -10.62
C PRO A 182 -15.01 6.13 -9.27
N ASP A 183 -15.80 5.98 -8.21
CA ASP A 183 -15.44 6.48 -6.87
C ASP A 183 -14.25 5.73 -6.29
N ALA A 184 -14.23 4.39 -6.37
CA ALA A 184 -13.10 3.59 -5.91
C ALA A 184 -11.81 3.95 -6.67
N SER A 185 -11.89 4.04 -7.99
CA SER A 185 -10.76 4.43 -8.85
C SER A 185 -10.24 5.84 -8.51
N LYS A 186 -11.14 6.80 -8.29
CA LYS A 186 -10.78 8.18 -7.95
C LYS A 186 -10.12 8.28 -6.58
N LEU A 187 -10.69 7.64 -5.56
CA LEU A 187 -10.12 7.60 -4.21
C LEU A 187 -8.74 6.91 -4.19
N SER A 188 -8.54 5.83 -4.95
CA SER A 188 -7.22 5.20 -5.10
C SER A 188 -6.21 6.15 -5.73
N SER A 189 -6.60 6.92 -6.75
CA SER A 189 -5.74 7.95 -7.33
C SER A 189 -5.33 9.00 -6.28
N HIS A 190 -6.26 9.47 -5.45
CA HIS A 190 -5.93 10.43 -4.39
C HIS A 190 -5.00 9.84 -3.34
N LEU A 191 -5.27 8.63 -2.86
CA LEU A 191 -4.41 7.95 -1.89
C LEU A 191 -2.98 7.75 -2.43
N SER A 192 -2.82 7.45 -3.72
CA SER A 192 -1.49 7.31 -4.33
C SER A 192 -0.61 8.56 -4.21
N THR A 193 -1.22 9.75 -4.09
CA THR A 193 -0.51 11.02 -3.90
C THR A 193 -0.14 11.33 -2.43
N CYS A 194 -0.53 10.44 -1.52
CA CYS A 194 -0.30 10.58 -0.07
C CYS A 194 0.96 9.84 0.40
N PHE A 195 1.75 9.27 -0.51
CA PHE A 195 3.00 8.59 -0.18
C PHE A 195 4.21 9.51 -0.37
N SER A 196 5.16 9.47 0.56
CA SER A 196 6.41 10.24 0.50
C SER A 196 7.56 9.49 1.18
N ILE A 197 8.81 9.84 0.83
CA ILE A 197 10.00 9.38 1.55
C ILE A 197 10.35 10.39 2.64
N ASN A 198 10.69 9.89 3.84
CA ASN A 198 11.18 10.67 4.98
C ASN A 198 12.69 10.57 5.15
#